data_AF-A0A1G0F9X8-F1
#
_entry.id   AF-A0A1G0F9X8-F1
#
_cell.length_a   1.000
_cell.length_b   1.000
_cell.length_c   1.000
_cell.angle_alpha   90.00
_cell.angle_beta   90.00
_cell.angle_gamma   90.00
#
_symmetry.space_group_name_H-M   'P 1'
#
loop_
_entity.id
_entity.type
_entity.pdbx_description
1 polymer ?
#
loop_
_entity_poly.entity_id
_entity_poly.type
_entity_poly.pdbx_seq_one_letter_code
_entity_poly.pdbx_strand_id
1 'polypeptide(L)'
;MKNRRRTLFVPHSVQWDYLRLVLVAMIAPTFLATACLYYLIWQTVAQEMAIPELIAQVLFPALKQVNQVIMIGLPVVCALIFFSAIHLSHRLAGPIYRLERDLETMAETGDFNRFLRIRPHDHLHSLVAKINRVLRRAREH
;
A
#
# COMPACT_ATOMS: atom_id res chain seq x y z
N MET A 1 -39.56 8.33 7.10
CA MET A 1 -38.62 7.29 6.61
C MET A 1 -37.40 8.00 6.04
N LYS A 2 -36.34 8.18 6.86
CA LYS A 2 -35.15 8.97 6.47
C LYS A 2 -34.22 8.07 5.67
N ASN A 3 -34.12 8.39 4.37
CA ASN A 3 -33.33 7.68 3.38
C ASN A 3 -31.83 7.72 3.76
N ARG A 4 -31.34 6.76 4.56
CA ARG A 4 -29.91 6.57 4.87
C ARG A 4 -29.23 6.05 3.60
N ARG A 5 -28.82 6.99 2.73
CA ARG A 5 -27.99 6.71 1.56
C ARG A 5 -26.76 5.93 2.02
N ARG A 6 -26.63 4.68 1.54
CA ARG A 6 -25.45 3.84 1.73
C ARG A 6 -24.28 4.49 1.02
N THR A 7 -23.41 5.15 1.76
CA THR A 7 -22.07 5.49 1.31
C THR A 7 -21.26 4.19 1.25
N LEU A 8 -21.32 3.52 0.09
CA LEU A 8 -20.55 2.31 -0.21
C LEU A 8 -19.03 2.61 -0.32
N PHE A 9 -18.69 3.90 -0.38
CA PHE A 9 -17.34 4.44 -0.27
C PHE A 9 -17.30 5.39 0.93
N VAL A 10 -16.94 4.88 2.10
CA VAL A 10 -16.29 5.71 3.11
C VAL A 10 -14.80 5.55 2.84
N PRO A 11 -14.12 6.58 2.30
CA PRO A 11 -12.66 6.53 2.16
C PRO A 11 -12.11 6.49 3.57
N HIS A 12 -11.82 5.29 4.05
CA HIS A 12 -11.11 5.14 5.30
C HIS A 12 -9.74 5.80 5.07
N SER A 13 -9.43 6.88 5.81
CA SER A 13 -8.20 7.65 5.68
C SER A 13 -6.97 6.74 5.63
N VAL A 14 -6.97 5.71 6.47
CA VAL A 14 -5.91 4.68 6.55
C VAL A 14 -5.64 3.96 5.23
N GLN A 15 -6.64 3.69 4.37
CA GLN A 15 -6.37 3.07 3.06
C GLN A 15 -5.58 4.02 2.16
N TRP A 16 -5.96 5.30 2.13
CA TRP A 16 -5.26 6.31 1.33
C TRP A 16 -3.88 6.64 1.89
N ASP A 17 -3.73 6.66 3.21
CA ASP A 17 -2.44 6.91 3.86
C ASP A 17 -1.49 5.73 3.61
N TYR A 18 -1.99 4.49 3.71
CA TYR A 18 -1.22 3.29 3.38
C TYR A 18 -0.82 3.24 1.90
N LEU A 19 -1.76 3.49 0.98
CA LEU A 19 -1.46 3.44 -0.44
C LEU A 19 -0.47 4.53 -0.88
N ARG A 20 -0.59 5.75 -0.31
CA ARG A 20 0.37 6.84 -0.54
C ARG A 20 1.75 6.47 0.02
N LEU A 21 1.82 5.88 1.22
CA LEU A 21 3.08 5.41 1.79
C LEU A 21 3.77 4.38 0.88
N VAL A 22 3.02 3.38 0.41
CA VAL A 22 3.57 2.35 -0.51
C VAL A 22 4.05 2.99 -1.81
N LEU A 23 3.27 3.89 -2.40
CA LEU A 23 3.63 4.55 -3.66
C LEU A 23 4.90 5.40 -3.50
N VAL A 24 5.02 6.17 -2.40
CA VAL A 24 6.24 6.94 -2.10
C VAL A 24 7.42 6.00 -1.85
N ALA A 25 7.22 4.93 -1.09
CA ALA A 25 8.26 3.93 -0.79
C ALA A 25 8.73 3.17 -2.04
N MET A 26 7.93 3.12 -3.11
CA MET A 26 8.33 2.56 -4.40
C MET A 26 9.08 3.58 -5.25
N ILE A 27 8.53 4.78 -5.37
CA ILE A 27 9.06 5.80 -6.29
C ILE A 27 10.35 6.43 -5.74
N ALA A 28 10.36 6.85 -4.48
CA ALA A 28 11.48 7.62 -3.93
C ALA A 28 12.81 6.85 -3.97
N PRO A 29 12.89 5.57 -3.56
CA PRO A 29 14.14 4.81 -3.65
C PRO A 29 14.54 4.52 -5.10
N THR A 30 13.57 4.31 -6.00
CA THR A 30 13.85 4.07 -7.42
C THR A 30 14.48 5.29 -8.07
N PHE A 31 13.91 6.47 -7.84
CA PHE A 31 14.46 7.74 -8.35
C PHE A 31 15.83 8.04 -7.74
N LEU A 32 15.99 7.81 -6.43
CA LEU A 32 17.27 7.98 -5.75
C LEU A 32 18.35 7.05 -6.31
N ALA A 33 18.05 5.75 -6.42
CA ALA A 33 18.99 4.76 -6.95
C ALA A 33 19.36 5.07 -8.40
N THR A 34 18.38 5.45 -9.24
CA THR A 34 18.63 5.87 -10.62
C THR A 34 19.54 7.10 -10.65
N ALA A 35 19.23 8.14 -9.87
CA ALA A 35 20.05 9.34 -9.81
C ALA A 35 21.49 9.05 -9.35
N CYS A 36 21.66 8.22 -8.31
CA CYS A 36 22.98 7.80 -7.84
C CYS A 36 23.77 7.04 -8.91
N LEU A 37 23.12 6.11 -9.64
CA LEU A 37 23.76 5.37 -10.73
C LEU A 37 24.20 6.30 -11.85
N TYR A 38 23.33 7.21 -12.29
CA TYR A 38 23.67 8.19 -13.33
C TYR A 38 24.78 9.13 -12.90
N TYR A 39 24.78 9.58 -11.65
CA TYR A 39 25.86 10.39 -11.08
C TYR A 39 27.20 9.63 -11.10
N LEU A 40 27.21 8.36 -10.68
CA LEU A 40 28.40 7.53 -10.69
C LEU A 40 28.93 7.32 -12.11
N ILE A 41 28.05 6.99 -13.06
CA ILE A 41 28.40 6.85 -14.49
C ILE A 41 29.05 8.12 -15.00
N TRP A 42 28.45 9.29 -14.72
CA TRP A 42 29.00 10.59 -15.13
C TRP A 42 30.38 10.84 -14.53
N GLN A 43 30.56 10.57 -13.24
CA GLN A 43 31.84 10.73 -12.56
C GLN A 43 32.93 9.82 -13.16
N THR A 44 32.61 8.55 -13.42
CA THR A 44 33.55 7.60 -14.03
C THR A 44 33.95 8.03 -15.44
N VAL A 45 33.00 8.48 -16.27
CA VAL A 45 33.29 9.00 -17.61
C VAL A 45 34.19 10.24 -17.56
N ALA A 46 33.94 11.15 -16.60
CA ALA A 46 34.73 12.38 -16.47
C ALA A 46 36.19 12.11 -16.05
N GLN A 47 36.47 11.02 -15.34
CA GLN A 47 37.83 10.66 -14.91
C GLN A 47 38.64 9.98 -16.02
N GLU A 48 37.99 9.26 -16.93
CA GLU A 48 38.63 8.44 -17.98
C GLU A 48 38.76 9.19 -19.33
N MET A 49 38.73 10.53 -19.32
CA MET A 49 38.73 11.44 -20.49
C MET A 49 39.92 11.29 -21.48
N ALA A 50 40.88 10.39 -21.23
CA ALA A 50 41.99 10.12 -22.14
C ALA A 50 41.57 9.41 -23.44
N ILE A 51 40.44 8.67 -23.44
CA ILE A 51 39.92 7.96 -24.64
C ILE A 51 38.39 8.09 -24.74
N PRO A 52 37.85 9.29 -25.04
CA PRO A 52 36.42 9.57 -25.02
C PRO A 52 35.61 8.72 -26.01
N GLU A 53 36.18 8.42 -27.19
CA GLU A 53 35.48 7.72 -28.27
C GLU A 53 35.21 6.25 -27.94
N LEU A 54 36.17 5.55 -27.34
CA LEU A 54 36.03 4.13 -27.01
C LEU A 54 35.02 3.92 -25.86
N ILE A 55 35.03 4.83 -24.89
CA ILE A 55 34.08 4.81 -23.76
C ILE A 55 32.67 5.09 -24.26
N ALA A 56 32.48 6.10 -25.11
CA ALA A 56 31.17 6.42 -25.68
C ALA A 56 30.56 5.25 -26.48
N GLN A 57 31.38 4.56 -27.28
CA GLN A 57 30.94 3.44 -28.11
C GLN A 57 30.47 2.22 -27.31
N VAL A 58 31.03 1.96 -26.13
CA VAL A 58 30.64 0.82 -25.28
C VAL A 58 29.56 1.23 -24.26
N LEU A 59 29.69 2.42 -23.67
CA LEU A 59 28.82 2.88 -22.60
C LEU A 59 27.43 3.29 -23.10
N PHE A 60 27.31 4.02 -24.21
CA PHE A 60 26.00 4.47 -24.68
C PHE A 60 25.06 3.31 -25.06
N PRO A 61 25.50 2.26 -25.77
CA PRO A 61 24.67 1.09 -26.01
C PRO A 61 24.27 0.36 -24.72
N ALA A 62 25.19 0.23 -23.76
CA ALA A 62 24.91 -0.40 -22.47
C ALA A 62 23.87 0.40 -21.67
N LEU A 63 24.01 1.72 -21.60
CA LEU A 63 23.02 2.62 -20.97
C LEU A 63 21.67 2.52 -21.65
N LYS A 64 21.63 2.46 -22.98
CA LYS A 64 20.38 2.31 -23.74
C LYS A 64 19.69 0.99 -23.41
N GLN A 65 20.44 -0.12 -23.35
CA GLN A 65 19.89 -1.43 -22.99
C GLN A 65 19.36 -1.43 -21.55
N VAL A 66 20.12 -0.92 -20.59
CA VAL A 66 19.68 -0.79 -19.19
C VAL A 66 18.42 0.06 -19.09
N ASN A 67 18.37 1.20 -19.77
CA ASN A 67 17.19 2.06 -19.79
C ASN A 67 15.97 1.39 -20.41
N GLN A 68 16.14 0.60 -21.48
CA GLN A 68 15.05 -0.17 -22.08
C GLN A 68 14.52 -1.22 -21.10
N VAL A 69 15.40 -1.94 -20.41
CA VAL A 69 15.01 -2.91 -19.38
C VAL A 69 14.28 -2.24 -18.23
N ILE A 70 14.78 -1.09 -17.72
CA ILE A 70 14.10 -0.33 -16.66
C ILE A 70 12.75 0.19 -17.14
N MET A 71 12.67 0.75 -18.34
CA MET A 71 11.44 1.32 -18.89
C MET A 71 10.32 0.29 -19.03
N ILE A 72 10.64 -0.98 -19.29
CA ILE A 72 9.65 -2.06 -19.40
C ILE A 72 9.44 -2.76 -18.05
N GLY A 73 10.52 -3.09 -17.35
CA GLY A 73 10.49 -3.86 -16.11
C GLY A 73 9.92 -3.09 -14.92
N LEU A 74 10.26 -1.80 -14.80
CA LEU A 74 9.83 -0.98 -13.67
C LEU A 74 8.30 -0.82 -13.63
N PRO A 75 7.58 -0.48 -14.72
CA PRO A 75 6.12 -0.47 -14.71
C PRO A 75 5.48 -1.80 -14.33
N VAL A 76 6.04 -2.92 -14.77
CA VAL A 76 5.51 -4.27 -14.46
C VAL A 76 5.63 -4.56 -12.98
N VAL A 77 6.81 -4.35 -12.39
CA VAL A 77 7.03 -4.53 -10.95
C VAL A 77 6.17 -3.55 -10.16
N CYS A 78 6.07 -2.29 -10.61
CA CYS A 78 5.24 -1.29 -9.97
C CYS A 78 3.76 -1.68 -9.95
N ALA A 79 3.22 -2.17 -11.07
CA ALA A 79 1.86 -2.64 -11.15
C ALA A 79 1.63 -3.82 -10.18
N LEU A 80 2.52 -4.81 -10.16
CA LEU A 80 2.41 -5.98 -9.30
C LEU A 80 2.36 -5.59 -7.81
N ILE A 81 3.26 -4.72 -7.37
CA ILE A 81 3.30 -4.24 -5.99
C ILE A 81 2.04 -3.42 -5.68
N PHE A 82 1.63 -2.53 -6.58
CA PHE A 82 0.45 -1.68 -6.39
C PHE A 82 -0.84 -2.51 -6.25
N PHE A 83 -1.06 -3.49 -7.12
CA PHE A 83 -2.20 -4.40 -7.02
C PHE A 83 -2.18 -5.21 -5.72
N SER A 84 -0.99 -5.69 -5.32
CA SER A 84 -0.81 -6.41 -4.05
C SER A 84 -1.15 -5.51 -2.85
N ALA A 85 -0.70 -4.26 -2.86
CA ALA A 85 -0.96 -3.28 -1.82
C ALA A 85 -2.44 -2.92 -1.71
N ILE A 86 -3.13 -2.73 -2.85
CA ILE A 86 -4.59 -2.51 -2.88
C ILE A 86 -5.32 -3.70 -2.25
N HIS A 87 -4.98 -4.91 -2.67
CA HIS A 87 -5.63 -6.12 -2.19
C HIS A 87 -5.41 -6.31 -0.68
N LEU A 88 -4.20 -6.05 -0.17
CA LEU A 88 -3.92 -6.07 1.27
C LEU A 88 -4.69 -4.97 2.02
N SER A 89 -4.72 -3.76 1.47
CA SER A 89 -5.44 -2.63 2.06
C SER A 89 -6.94 -2.91 2.17
N HIS A 90 -7.55 -3.58 1.20
CA HIS A 90 -8.97 -3.93 1.27
C HIS A 90 -9.28 -4.93 2.39
N ARG A 91 -8.39 -5.89 2.63
CA ARG A 91 -8.52 -6.87 3.73
C ARG A 91 -8.35 -6.25 5.12
N LEU A 92 -7.82 -5.02 5.20
CA LEU A 92 -7.70 -4.23 6.44
C LEU A 92 -8.82 -3.20 6.57
N ALA A 93 -9.02 -2.33 5.57
CA ALA A 93 -10.01 -1.25 5.64
C ALA A 93 -11.45 -1.79 5.70
N GLY A 94 -11.73 -2.90 5.01
CA GLY A 94 -13.04 -3.55 5.01
C GLY A 94 -13.55 -3.98 6.39
N PRO A 95 -12.80 -4.79 7.16
CA PRO A 95 -13.22 -5.17 8.50
C PRO A 95 -13.21 -4.00 9.49
N ILE A 96 -12.33 -3.00 9.35
CA ILE A 96 -12.36 -1.81 10.23
C ILE A 96 -13.66 -1.04 10.06
N TYR A 97 -14.04 -0.71 8.82
CA TYR A 97 -15.28 0.01 8.55
C TYR A 97 -16.51 -0.74 9.06
N ARG A 98 -16.53 -2.06 8.90
CA ARG A 98 -17.62 -2.89 9.43
C ARG A 98 -17.65 -2.85 10.96
N LEU A 99 -16.48 -2.98 11.59
CA LEU A 99 -16.35 -2.97 13.04
C LEU A 99 -16.85 -1.64 13.63
N GLU A 100 -16.43 -0.51 13.08
CA GLU A 100 -16.87 0.83 13.51
C GLU A 100 -18.40 0.96 13.41
N ARG A 101 -18.97 0.59 12.27
CA ARG A 101 -20.42 0.67 12.05
C ARG A 101 -21.21 -0.25 12.99
N ASP A 102 -20.71 -1.47 13.22
CA ASP A 102 -21.37 -2.41 14.11
C ASP A 102 -21.31 -1.92 15.57
N LEU A 103 -20.19 -1.34 16.00
CA LEU A 103 -20.04 -0.71 17.32
C LEU A 103 -20.91 0.55 17.48
N GLU A 104 -20.98 1.41 16.47
CA GLU A 104 -21.85 2.60 16.47
C GLU A 104 -23.32 2.19 16.56
N THR A 105 -23.73 1.14 15.83
CA THR A 105 -25.10 0.61 15.93
C THR A 105 -25.39 0.08 17.34
N MET A 106 -24.44 -0.61 17.98
CA MET A 106 -24.59 -1.07 19.36
C MET A 106 -24.72 0.10 20.33
N ALA A 107 -23.92 1.16 20.15
CA ALA A 107 -23.98 2.35 20.97
C ALA A 107 -25.30 3.13 20.80
N GLU A 108 -25.82 3.25 19.57
CA GLU A 108 -27.10 3.91 19.28
C GLU A 108 -28.30 3.12 19.83
N THR A 109 -28.27 1.79 19.71
CA THR A 109 -29.43 0.93 20.04
C THR A 109 -29.42 0.41 21.47
N GLY A 110 -28.25 0.38 22.14
CA GLY A 110 -28.03 -0.35 23.39
C GLY A 110 -28.08 -1.88 23.24
N ASP A 111 -28.23 -2.41 22.02
CA ASP A 111 -28.30 -3.84 21.75
C ASP A 111 -26.90 -4.46 21.63
N PHE A 112 -26.33 -4.84 22.78
CA PHE A 112 -25.09 -5.61 22.86
C PHE A 112 -25.30 -7.13 22.66
N ASN A 113 -26.47 -7.55 22.16
CA ASN A 113 -26.79 -8.95 22.04
C ASN A 113 -26.07 -9.62 20.85
N ARG A 114 -25.66 -8.80 19.86
CA ARG A 114 -25.00 -9.24 18.63
C ARG A 114 -23.48 -9.43 18.79
N PHE A 115 -22.96 -10.53 18.27
CA PHE A 115 -21.52 -10.76 18.17
C PHE A 115 -20.97 -10.16 16.87
N LEU A 116 -19.82 -9.50 16.98
CA LEU A 116 -19.07 -8.97 15.85
C LEU A 116 -18.44 -10.11 15.06
N ARG A 117 -18.51 -10.04 13.72
CA ARG A 117 -17.96 -11.06 12.81
C ARG A 117 -17.20 -10.42 11.66
N ILE A 118 -16.06 -10.99 11.33
CA ILE A 118 -15.26 -10.62 10.16
C ILE A 118 -15.06 -11.81 9.23
N ARG A 119 -14.73 -11.56 7.96
CA ARG A 119 -14.57 -12.63 6.97
C ARG A 119 -13.28 -13.43 7.24
N PRO A 120 -13.20 -14.71 6.86
CA PRO A 120 -12.03 -15.55 7.14
C PRO A 120 -10.70 -14.97 6.65
N HIS A 121 -10.70 -14.33 5.48
CA HIS A 121 -9.49 -13.78 4.85
C HIS A 121 -9.20 -12.31 5.20
N ASP A 122 -10.05 -11.70 6.02
CA ASP A 122 -9.85 -10.33 6.50
C ASP A 122 -8.87 -10.33 7.70
N HIS A 123 -8.23 -9.20 7.95
CA HIS A 123 -7.41 -9.02 9.14
C HIS A 123 -8.27 -8.63 10.36
N LEU A 124 -7.66 -8.56 11.55
CA LEU A 124 -8.28 -8.13 12.83
C LEU A 124 -9.10 -9.18 13.61
N HIS A 125 -8.98 -10.47 13.27
CA HIS A 125 -9.67 -11.57 13.99
C HIS A 125 -9.45 -11.52 15.51
N SER A 126 -8.20 -11.27 15.92
CA SER A 126 -7.82 -11.17 17.33
C SER A 126 -8.51 -10.00 18.04
N LEU A 127 -8.61 -8.83 17.40
CA LEU A 127 -9.28 -7.65 17.97
C LEU A 127 -10.77 -7.92 18.15
N VAL A 128 -11.43 -8.44 17.10
CA VAL A 128 -12.85 -8.79 17.13
C VAL A 128 -13.15 -9.84 18.19
N ALA A 129 -12.29 -10.85 18.35
CA ALA A 129 -12.42 -11.86 19.39
C ALA A 129 -12.33 -11.24 20.80
N LYS A 130 -11.39 -10.31 21.03
CA LYS A 130 -11.25 -9.60 22.30
C LYS A 130 -12.48 -8.74 22.60
N ILE A 131 -13.00 -8.00 21.62
CA ILE A 131 -14.20 -7.18 21.80
C ILE A 131 -15.41 -8.08 22.12
N ASN A 132 -15.61 -9.17 21.38
CA ASN A 132 -16.67 -10.13 21.66
C ASN A 132 -16.56 -10.74 23.08
N ARG A 133 -15.34 -10.93 23.59
CA ARG A 133 -15.13 -11.39 24.98
C ARG A 133 -15.55 -10.33 25.99
N VAL A 134 -15.26 -9.06 25.74
CA VAL A 134 -15.70 -7.94 26.59
C VAL A 134 -17.23 -7.82 26.57
N LEU A 135 -17.86 -7.84 25.39
CA LEU A 135 -19.32 -7.79 25.24
C LEU A 135 -20.02 -8.93 25.96
N ARG A 136 -19.43 -10.13 25.96
CA ARG A 136 -19.95 -11.27 26.72
C ARG A 136 -19.94 -11.00 28.22
N ARG A 137 -18.81 -10.53 28.76
CA ARG A 137 -18.68 -10.21 30.19
C ARG A 137 -19.59 -9.07 30.63
N ALA A 138 -19.74 -8.04 29.80
CA ALA A 138 -20.63 -6.92 30.07
C ALA A 138 -22.12 -7.31 30.13
N ARG A 139 -22.47 -8.52 29.67
CA ARG A 139 -23.83 -9.08 29.77
C ARG A 139 -24.03 -9.95 31.02
N GLU A 140 -22.94 -10.46 31.58
CA GLU A 140 -22.96 -11.32 32.77
C GLU A 140 -23.07 -10.51 34.08
N HIS A 141 -22.89 -9.18 34.00
CA HIS A 141 -23.09 -8.20 35.07
C HIS A 141 -24.30 -7.33 34.78
#